data_AF-A0A6G8ASJ7-F1
#
_entry.id   AF-A0A6G8ASJ7-F1
#
_cell.length_a   1.000
_cell.length_b   1.000
_cell.length_c   1.000
_cell.angle_alpha   90.00
_cell.angle_beta   90.00
_cell.angle_gamma   90.00
#
_symmetry.space_group_name_H-M   'P 1'
#
loop_
_entity.id
_entity.type
_entity.pdbx_description
1 polymer ?
#
loop_
_entity_poly.entity_id
_entity_poly.type
_entity_poly.pdbx_seq_one_letter_code
_entity_poly.pdbx_strand_id
1 'polypeptide(L)'
;MKKYGLIFLGGMIAYFTITIGWYLLQEEKRFTKDEAITMHDFKLTKVPDDNRFHTDKQTYKNNEEVIFYRDDKPLVSWRFIKVTTKKMEDISGFGDLNKDDIIRMEFEVKNFNYLGGTEPYYPVSRPSYVWVTDQGEKLFQHAALPTDPTPKNEKNIYTHFLHSDRSVEKANKVYMRFYYHEDLLNLPLGTRANYVDFDLDITH
;
A
#
# COMPACT_ATOMS: atom_id res chain seq x y z
N MET A 1 1.44 53.35 -35.17
CA MET A 1 1.33 52.48 -33.98
C MET A 1 0.92 51.02 -34.28
N LYS A 2 0.89 50.53 -35.53
CA LYS A 2 0.40 49.15 -35.84
C LYS A 2 1.46 48.03 -35.75
N LYS A 3 2.74 48.31 -36.03
CA LYS A 3 3.80 47.27 -36.06
C LYS A 3 4.24 46.80 -34.67
N TYR A 4 4.39 47.71 -33.72
CA TYR A 4 4.86 47.37 -32.36
C TYR A 4 3.80 46.59 -31.54
N GLY A 5 2.52 46.87 -31.73
CA GLY A 5 1.44 46.11 -31.09
C GLY A 5 1.33 44.66 -31.58
N LEU A 6 1.65 44.40 -32.86
CA LEU A 6 1.61 43.05 -33.43
C LEU A 6 2.75 42.17 -32.88
N ILE A 7 3.94 42.75 -32.71
CA ILE A 7 5.11 42.05 -32.14
C ILE A 7 4.88 41.76 -30.65
N PHE A 8 4.29 42.70 -29.92
CA PHE A 8 3.97 42.52 -28.50
C PHE A 8 2.91 41.42 -28.29
N LEU A 9 1.87 41.38 -29.13
CA LEU A 9 0.82 40.36 -29.08
C LEU A 9 1.37 38.96 -29.43
N GLY A 10 2.23 38.86 -30.44
CA GLY A 10 2.89 37.60 -30.80
C GLY A 10 3.80 37.08 -29.69
N GLY A 11 4.55 37.97 -29.03
CA GLY A 11 5.40 37.62 -27.89
C GLY A 11 4.60 37.15 -26.68
N MET A 12 3.46 37.77 -26.38
CA MET A 12 2.55 37.32 -25.33
C MET A 12 1.98 35.92 -25.61
N ILE A 13 1.49 35.68 -26.83
CA ILE A 13 0.91 34.37 -27.20
C ILE A 13 1.97 33.28 -27.08
N ALA A 14 3.18 33.52 -27.59
CA ALA A 14 4.29 32.57 -27.48
C ALA A 14 4.68 32.30 -26.03
N TYR A 15 4.72 33.33 -25.17
CA TYR A 15 4.96 33.15 -23.74
C TYR A 15 3.89 32.29 -23.08
N PHE A 16 2.61 32.54 -23.37
CA PHE A 16 1.51 31.74 -22.82
C PHE A 16 1.54 30.29 -23.31
N THR A 17 1.79 30.02 -24.59
CA THR A 17 1.90 28.64 -25.09
C THR A 17 3.11 27.91 -24.52
N ILE A 18 4.25 28.56 -24.36
CA ILE A 18 5.43 27.95 -23.71
C ILE A 18 5.14 27.68 -22.24
N THR A 19 4.51 28.61 -21.52
CA THR A 19 4.21 28.46 -20.08
C THR A 19 3.16 27.39 -19.83
N ILE A 20 2.10 27.33 -20.65
CA ILE A 20 1.08 26.28 -20.60
C ILE A 20 1.69 24.94 -21.00
N GLY A 21 2.51 24.90 -22.06
CA GLY A 21 3.24 23.70 -22.46
C GLY A 21 4.15 23.19 -21.34
N TRP A 22 4.87 24.08 -20.65
CA TRP A 22 5.71 23.74 -19.51
C TRP A 22 4.91 23.22 -18.31
N TYR A 23 3.77 23.86 -18.00
CA TYR A 23 2.87 23.39 -16.94
C TYR A 23 2.23 22.04 -17.25
N LEU A 24 1.89 21.79 -18.52
CA LEU A 24 1.37 20.50 -18.99
C LEU A 24 2.46 19.42 -19.08
N LEU A 25 3.74 19.81 -19.21
CA LEU A 25 4.91 18.94 -19.23
C LEU A 25 5.52 18.70 -17.85
N GLN A 26 5.02 19.33 -16.78
CA GLN A 26 5.37 18.90 -15.44
C GLN A 26 4.79 17.51 -15.23
N GLU A 27 5.61 16.48 -15.47
CA GLU A 27 5.30 15.12 -15.03
C GLU A 27 4.95 15.18 -13.55
N GLU A 28 3.75 14.68 -13.21
CA GLU A 28 3.36 14.51 -11.82
C GLU A 28 4.46 13.73 -11.11
N LYS A 29 5.04 14.32 -10.05
CA LYS A 29 6.15 13.72 -9.33
C LYS A 29 5.75 12.32 -8.84
N ARG A 30 6.49 11.31 -9.28
CA ARG A 30 6.38 9.95 -8.75
C ARG A 30 7.53 9.67 -7.79
N PHE A 31 7.18 9.11 -6.65
CA PHE A 31 8.10 8.75 -5.59
C PHE A 31 8.52 7.29 -5.73
N THR A 32 9.79 7.03 -5.41
CA THR A 32 10.26 5.68 -5.15
C THR A 32 9.62 5.12 -3.88
N LYS A 33 9.63 3.78 -3.73
CA LYS A 33 9.11 3.08 -2.55
C LYS A 33 9.61 3.69 -1.23
N ASP A 34 10.93 3.88 -1.11
CA ASP A 34 11.54 4.36 0.14
C ASP A 34 11.17 5.81 0.44
N GLU A 35 11.10 6.67 -0.58
CA GLU A 35 10.65 8.06 -0.43
C GLU A 35 9.20 8.13 0.03
N ALA A 36 8.31 7.38 -0.65
CA ALA A 36 6.89 7.38 -0.36
C ALA A 36 6.58 6.84 1.03
N ILE A 37 7.21 5.73 1.44
CA ILE A 37 7.05 5.16 2.78
C ILE A 37 7.53 6.18 3.82
N THR A 38 8.73 6.75 3.66
CA THR A 38 9.32 7.69 4.63
C THR A 38 8.45 8.93 4.88
N MET A 39 7.65 9.36 3.89
CA MET A 39 6.72 10.49 4.06
C MET A 39 5.63 10.23 5.11
N HIS A 40 5.19 8.98 5.24
CA HIS A 40 4.08 8.58 6.11
C HIS A 40 4.48 7.63 7.22
N ASP A 41 5.77 7.29 7.27
CA ASP A 41 6.31 6.38 8.24
C ASP A 41 6.28 7.00 9.64
N PHE A 42 5.65 6.30 10.58
CA PHE A 42 5.65 6.75 11.96
C PHE A 42 7.04 6.48 12.55
N LYS A 43 7.74 7.54 12.95
CA LYS A 43 8.97 7.44 13.77
C LYS A 43 8.61 6.91 15.16
N LEU A 44 8.20 5.66 15.26
CA LEU A 44 8.10 4.95 16.52
C LEU A 44 9.53 4.74 17.04
N THR A 45 9.69 4.83 18.36
CA THR A 45 10.95 4.53 19.05
C THR A 45 11.49 3.21 18.52
N LYS A 46 12.68 3.21 17.91
CA LYS A 46 13.32 2.01 17.39
C LYS A 46 13.52 1.02 18.53
N VAL A 47 12.64 0.03 18.59
CA VAL A 47 12.84 -1.15 19.43
C VAL A 47 13.96 -1.97 18.79
N PRO A 48 14.77 -2.72 19.53
CA PRO A 48 15.78 -3.60 18.93
C PRO A 48 15.14 -4.62 17.98
N ASP A 49 15.82 -4.91 16.87
CA ASP A 49 15.44 -5.95 15.94
C ASP A 49 15.33 -7.31 16.65
N ASP A 50 14.25 -8.04 16.36
CA ASP A 50 14.03 -9.39 16.90
C ASP A 50 14.47 -10.43 15.88
N ASN A 51 15.69 -10.94 16.03
CA ASN A 51 16.30 -11.89 15.09
C ASN A 51 15.57 -13.23 14.98
N ARG A 52 14.59 -13.50 15.87
CA ARG A 52 13.75 -14.70 15.75
C ARG A 52 12.82 -14.61 14.55
N PHE A 53 12.43 -13.40 14.15
CA PHE A 53 11.46 -13.19 13.08
C PHE A 53 12.13 -12.71 11.80
N HIS A 54 11.86 -13.40 10.71
CA HIS A 54 12.42 -13.04 9.41
C HIS A 54 11.50 -13.45 8.26
N THR A 55 11.90 -13.01 7.07
CA THR A 55 11.34 -13.37 5.77
C THR A 55 12.53 -13.56 4.82
N ASP A 56 12.32 -14.21 3.67
CA ASP A 56 13.42 -14.49 2.73
C ASP A 56 14.08 -13.21 2.15
N LYS A 57 13.32 -12.12 2.08
CA LYS A 57 13.81 -10.81 1.60
C LYS A 57 12.99 -9.67 2.21
N GLN A 58 13.49 -8.44 2.08
CA GLN A 58 12.82 -7.27 2.66
C GLN A 58 11.74 -6.65 1.77
N THR A 59 11.68 -6.97 0.47
CA THR A 59 10.70 -6.36 -0.45
C THR A 59 10.14 -7.38 -1.43
N TYR A 60 8.81 -7.39 -1.56
CA TYR A 60 8.06 -8.29 -2.42
C TYR A 60 7.19 -7.53 -3.43
N LYS A 61 6.92 -8.14 -4.58
CA LYS A 61 6.08 -7.63 -5.65
C LYS A 61 4.78 -8.44 -5.76
N ASN A 62 3.88 -8.05 -6.65
CA ASN A 62 2.68 -8.83 -6.96
C ASN A 62 3.03 -10.28 -7.27
N ASN A 63 2.19 -11.20 -6.82
CA ASN A 63 2.30 -12.65 -6.99
C ASN A 63 3.52 -13.32 -6.34
N GLU A 64 4.44 -12.56 -5.73
CA GLU A 64 5.49 -13.14 -4.91
C GLU A 64 4.91 -13.53 -3.55
N GLU A 65 5.21 -14.75 -3.11
CA GLU A 65 4.82 -15.24 -1.79
C GLU A 65 5.90 -14.81 -0.79
N VAL A 66 5.48 -14.10 0.26
CA VAL A 66 6.29 -13.92 1.46
C VAL A 66 5.86 -14.94 2.49
N ILE A 67 6.83 -15.54 3.18
CA ILE A 67 6.58 -16.41 4.33
C ILE A 67 7.22 -15.74 5.54
N PHE A 68 6.42 -15.52 6.58
CA PHE A 68 6.90 -15.00 7.86
C PHE A 68 7.35 -16.17 8.72
N TYR A 69 8.61 -16.14 9.14
CA TYR A 69 9.20 -17.16 9.99
C TYR A 69 9.36 -16.65 11.43
N ARG A 70 9.29 -17.59 12.37
CA ARG A 70 9.83 -17.44 13.73
C ARG A 70 10.68 -18.64 14.07
N ASP A 71 11.93 -18.42 14.48
CA ASP A 71 12.87 -19.49 14.81
C ASP A 71 12.91 -20.56 13.69
N ASP A 72 12.97 -20.09 12.43
CA ASP A 72 12.93 -20.87 11.18
C ASP A 72 11.67 -21.71 10.95
N LYS A 73 10.60 -21.49 11.72
CA LYS A 73 9.29 -22.12 11.51
C LYS A 73 8.34 -21.16 10.82
N PRO A 74 7.68 -21.56 9.71
CA PRO A 74 6.75 -20.68 9.01
C PRO A 74 5.50 -20.44 9.85
N LEU A 75 4.99 -19.21 9.84
CA LEU A 75 3.82 -18.80 10.60
C LEU A 75 2.62 -18.58 9.70
N VAL A 76 2.80 -17.68 8.74
CA VAL A 76 1.81 -17.29 7.75
C VAL A 76 2.53 -16.96 6.45
N SER A 77 1.92 -17.23 5.31
CA SER A 77 2.35 -16.66 4.05
C SER A 77 1.30 -15.73 3.47
N TRP A 78 1.79 -14.73 2.77
CA TRP A 78 1.02 -13.69 2.13
C TRP A 78 1.40 -13.60 0.66
N ARG A 79 0.41 -13.35 -0.19
CA ARG A 79 0.63 -13.11 -1.62
C ARG A 79 -0.43 -12.17 -2.17
N PHE A 80 0.00 -11.01 -2.66
CA PHE A 80 -0.87 -10.06 -3.35
C PHE A 80 -1.10 -10.53 -4.79
N ILE A 81 -2.27 -11.11 -5.05
CA ILE A 81 -2.61 -11.70 -6.34
C ILE A 81 -2.95 -10.60 -7.34
N LYS A 82 -3.74 -9.62 -6.90
CA LYS A 82 -4.31 -8.59 -7.78
C LYS A 82 -4.45 -7.29 -7.04
N VAL A 83 -4.03 -6.20 -7.66
CA VAL A 83 -4.17 -4.83 -7.15
C VAL A 83 -4.75 -3.99 -8.27
N THR A 84 -5.92 -3.41 -8.05
CA THR A 84 -6.67 -2.68 -9.09
C THR A 84 -7.32 -1.43 -8.53
N THR A 85 -7.48 -0.42 -9.38
CA THR A 85 -8.40 0.69 -9.10
C THR A 85 -9.84 0.26 -9.28
N LYS A 86 -10.73 0.72 -8.39
CA LYS A 86 -12.18 0.54 -8.48
C LYS A 86 -12.87 1.85 -8.15
N LYS A 87 -14.07 2.03 -8.71
CA LYS A 87 -14.96 3.11 -8.29
C LYS A 87 -15.77 2.67 -7.09
N MET A 88 -16.17 3.61 -6.26
CA MET A 88 -17.02 3.33 -5.11
C MET A 88 -18.34 2.65 -5.51
N GLU A 89 -18.91 3.06 -6.64
CA GLU A 89 -20.16 2.50 -7.18
C GLU A 89 -20.06 0.98 -7.45
N ASP A 90 -18.84 0.46 -7.67
CA ASP A 90 -18.58 -0.96 -7.89
C ASP A 90 -18.53 -1.78 -6.59
N ILE A 91 -18.66 -1.13 -5.43
CA ILE A 91 -18.45 -1.71 -4.10
C ILE A 91 -19.74 -1.52 -3.31
N SER A 92 -20.76 -2.26 -3.71
CA SER A 92 -22.03 -2.30 -2.99
C SER A 92 -21.84 -2.93 -1.60
N GLY A 93 -22.38 -2.28 -0.56
CA GLY A 93 -22.43 -2.82 0.80
C GLY A 93 -21.42 -2.24 1.81
N PHE A 94 -20.52 -1.34 1.40
CA PHE A 94 -19.63 -0.61 2.31
C PHE A 94 -20.05 0.87 2.39
N GLY A 95 -20.47 1.32 3.58
CA GLY A 95 -20.91 2.70 3.80
C GLY A 95 -19.76 3.70 3.93
N ASP A 96 -19.96 4.91 3.41
CA ASP A 96 -19.11 6.11 3.56
C ASP A 96 -17.60 5.92 3.32
N LEU A 97 -17.25 5.40 2.14
CA LEU A 97 -15.92 5.60 1.57
C LEU A 97 -15.82 6.99 0.90
N ASN A 98 -14.65 7.44 0.45
CA ASN A 98 -14.51 8.68 -0.31
C ASN A 98 -14.90 8.44 -1.79
N LYS A 99 -15.58 9.39 -2.44
CA LYS A 99 -16.41 9.16 -3.65
C LYS A 99 -15.66 8.93 -4.97
N ASP A 100 -14.34 9.13 -4.99
CA ASP A 100 -13.61 9.26 -6.26
C ASP A 100 -13.04 7.92 -6.74
N ASP A 101 -12.06 7.32 -6.03
CA ASP A 101 -11.45 6.04 -6.41
C ASP A 101 -10.92 5.29 -5.18
N ILE A 102 -10.90 3.96 -5.24
CA ILE A 102 -10.34 3.11 -4.19
C ILE A 102 -9.43 2.02 -4.79
N ILE A 103 -8.44 1.57 -4.03
CA ILE A 103 -7.59 0.43 -4.41
C ILE A 103 -8.21 -0.84 -3.83
N ARG A 104 -8.57 -1.78 -4.70
CA ARG A 104 -8.98 -3.13 -4.34
C ARG A 104 -7.78 -4.07 -4.46
N MET A 105 -7.48 -4.82 -3.41
CA MET A 105 -6.39 -5.79 -3.39
C MET A 105 -6.92 -7.18 -3.06
N GLU A 106 -6.65 -8.16 -3.92
CA GLU A 106 -6.84 -9.58 -3.61
C GLU A 106 -5.54 -10.14 -3.05
N PHE A 107 -5.64 -10.67 -1.84
CA PHE A 107 -4.55 -10.98 -0.95
C PHE A 107 -4.75 -12.40 -0.41
N GLU A 108 -3.95 -13.34 -0.88
CA GLU A 108 -3.98 -14.71 -0.41
C GLU A 108 -3.16 -14.83 0.88
N VAL A 109 -3.77 -15.48 1.87
CA VAL A 109 -3.15 -15.84 3.14
C VAL A 109 -3.14 -17.34 3.26
N LYS A 110 -2.00 -17.93 3.62
CA LYS A 110 -1.91 -19.32 4.09
C LYS A 110 -1.45 -19.31 5.53
N ASN A 111 -2.21 -19.93 6.42
CA ASN A 111 -1.88 -19.98 7.84
C ASN A 111 -1.22 -21.32 8.18
N PHE A 112 0.04 -21.31 8.59
CA PHE A 112 0.77 -22.52 8.96
C PHE A 112 0.72 -22.82 10.47
N ASN A 113 0.61 -21.77 11.30
CA ASN A 113 0.62 -21.76 12.77
C ASN A 113 1.31 -22.97 13.46
N TYR A 114 2.61 -23.13 13.23
CA TYR A 114 3.43 -24.22 13.80
C TYR A 114 3.76 -24.05 15.30
N LEU A 115 3.40 -22.93 15.92
CA LEU A 115 3.76 -22.61 17.33
C LEU A 115 2.74 -23.10 18.37
N GLY A 116 1.84 -24.01 18.00
CA GLY A 116 0.80 -24.50 18.92
C GLY A 116 -0.38 -23.54 19.12
N GLY A 117 -0.43 -22.42 18.38
CA GLY A 117 -1.60 -21.55 18.33
C GLY A 117 -2.76 -22.26 17.64
N THR A 118 -3.85 -22.47 18.36
CA THR A 118 -5.17 -22.76 17.80
C THR A 118 -5.81 -21.52 17.15
N GLU A 119 -5.07 -20.40 17.13
CA GLU A 119 -5.61 -19.10 16.80
C GLU A 119 -5.60 -18.86 15.29
N PRO A 120 -6.74 -18.43 14.74
CA PRO A 120 -6.87 -18.17 13.32
C PRO A 120 -6.29 -16.77 12.99
N TYR A 121 -5.77 -16.60 11.78
CA TYR A 121 -5.08 -15.36 11.38
C TYR A 121 -6.07 -14.26 10.98
N TYR A 122 -5.95 -13.06 11.56
CA TYR A 122 -6.78 -11.88 11.28
C TYR A 122 -6.02 -10.79 10.52
N PRO A 123 -6.27 -10.58 9.22
CA PRO A 123 -5.63 -9.49 8.47
C PRO A 123 -6.13 -8.08 8.82
N VAL A 124 -7.15 -7.95 9.68
CA VAL A 124 -7.91 -6.70 9.91
C VAL A 124 -7.49 -5.96 11.19
N SER A 125 -6.75 -6.61 12.08
CA SER A 125 -6.47 -6.08 13.42
C SER A 125 -5.15 -5.29 13.45
N ARG A 126 -5.27 -3.95 13.62
CA ARG A 126 -4.25 -2.95 14.03
C ARG A 126 -3.42 -2.24 12.93
N PRO A 127 -3.08 -0.95 13.14
CA PRO A 127 -2.54 -0.02 12.13
C PRO A 127 -1.03 -0.18 11.85
N SER A 128 -0.48 -1.39 11.92
CA SER A 128 0.96 -1.64 11.71
C SER A 128 1.39 -1.61 10.24
N TYR A 129 0.57 -0.97 9.39
CA TYR A 129 0.80 -0.85 7.96
C TYR A 129 0.97 0.62 7.58
N VAL A 130 1.95 0.91 6.73
CA VAL A 130 2.00 2.15 5.96
C VAL A 130 1.62 1.81 4.54
N TRP A 131 0.50 2.34 4.07
CA TRP A 131 0.06 2.22 2.70
C TRP A 131 0.18 3.58 2.01
N VAL A 132 0.83 3.62 0.85
CA VAL A 132 1.06 4.86 0.11
C VAL A 132 1.16 4.60 -1.39
N THR A 133 0.65 5.50 -2.23
CA THR A 133 0.80 5.39 -3.69
C THR A 133 2.16 5.90 -4.17
N ASP A 134 2.52 5.61 -5.42
CA ASP A 134 3.68 6.24 -6.07
C ASP A 134 3.52 7.75 -6.31
N GLN A 135 2.33 8.31 -6.15
CA GLN A 135 2.10 9.75 -6.11
C GLN A 135 2.31 10.36 -4.70
N GLY A 136 2.64 9.53 -3.70
CA GLY A 136 2.87 9.94 -2.32
C GLY A 136 1.59 10.09 -1.50
N GLU A 137 0.46 9.60 -2.00
CA GLU A 137 -0.83 9.71 -1.34
C GLU A 137 -0.99 8.59 -0.31
N LYS A 138 -1.31 8.97 0.94
CA LYS A 138 -1.55 8.00 2.01
C LYS A 138 -2.84 7.24 1.75
N LEU A 139 -2.81 5.94 1.99
CA LEU A 139 -3.96 5.07 1.88
C LEU A 139 -4.36 4.55 3.27
N PHE A 140 -5.66 4.41 3.46
CA PHE A 140 -6.28 3.89 4.67
C PHE A 140 -7.06 2.64 4.32
N GLN A 141 -6.82 1.55 5.05
CA GLN A 141 -7.56 0.31 4.88
C GLN A 141 -8.94 0.46 5.54
N HIS A 142 -9.99 0.36 4.73
CA HIS A 142 -11.37 0.48 5.19
C HIS A 142 -11.97 -0.87 5.58
N ALA A 143 -11.78 -1.88 4.74
CA ALA A 143 -12.38 -3.19 4.95
C ALA A 143 -11.51 -4.32 4.38
N ALA A 144 -11.69 -5.52 4.93
CA ALA A 144 -11.20 -6.76 4.37
C ALA A 144 -12.31 -7.82 4.38
N LEU A 145 -12.47 -8.57 3.29
CA LEU A 145 -13.40 -9.69 3.18
C LEU A 145 -12.69 -10.96 2.72
N PRO A 146 -12.98 -12.15 3.27
CA PRO A 146 -13.90 -12.38 4.37
C PRO A 146 -13.39 -11.75 5.67
N THR A 147 -14.29 -11.48 6.61
CA THR A 147 -13.90 -11.01 7.96
C THR A 147 -13.44 -12.16 8.84
N ASP A 148 -13.82 -13.39 8.47
CA ASP A 148 -13.44 -14.58 9.20
C ASP A 148 -11.94 -14.85 9.06
N PRO A 149 -11.30 -15.27 10.16
CA PRO A 149 -9.88 -15.50 10.19
C PRO A 149 -9.52 -16.82 9.48
N THR A 150 -8.30 -16.91 8.95
CA THR A 150 -7.87 -18.13 8.22
C THR A 150 -7.51 -19.23 9.22
N PRO A 151 -8.17 -20.42 9.18
CA PRO A 151 -7.84 -21.53 10.06
C PRO A 151 -6.43 -22.08 9.80
N LYS A 152 -5.88 -22.80 10.78
CA LYS A 152 -4.56 -23.42 10.67
C LYS A 152 -4.53 -24.45 9.53
N ASN A 153 -3.44 -24.45 8.77
CA ASN A 153 -3.18 -25.25 7.58
C ASN A 153 -4.17 -25.01 6.43
N GLU A 154 -4.92 -23.92 6.49
CA GLU A 154 -5.82 -23.50 5.42
C GLU A 154 -5.29 -22.25 4.72
N LYS A 155 -5.94 -21.94 3.59
CA LYS A 155 -5.69 -20.73 2.82
C LYS A 155 -7.01 -20.03 2.54
N ASN A 156 -6.99 -18.71 2.57
CA ASN A 156 -8.11 -17.86 2.17
C ASN A 156 -7.62 -16.69 1.32
N ILE A 157 -8.52 -16.18 0.49
CA ILE A 157 -8.28 -14.95 -0.27
C ILE A 157 -9.08 -13.85 0.42
N TYR A 158 -8.36 -12.85 0.88
CA TYR A 158 -8.92 -11.61 1.39
C TYR A 158 -8.97 -10.56 0.28
N THR A 159 -10.00 -9.74 0.30
CA THR A 159 -10.11 -8.54 -0.51
C THR A 159 -9.99 -7.35 0.41
N HIS A 160 -8.89 -6.59 0.32
CA HIS A 160 -8.72 -5.33 1.04
C HIS A 160 -9.19 -4.17 0.16
N PHE A 161 -9.89 -3.23 0.77
CA PHE A 161 -10.28 -1.97 0.14
C PHE A 161 -9.53 -0.83 0.83
N LEU A 162 -8.67 -0.14 0.07
CA LEU A 162 -7.92 1.02 0.52
C LEU A 162 -8.47 2.29 -0.10
N HIS A 163 -8.60 3.36 0.68
CA HIS A 163 -9.02 4.67 0.20
C HIS A 163 -7.99 5.74 0.52
N SER A 164 -8.07 6.87 -0.18
CA SER A 164 -7.31 8.09 0.13
C SER A 164 -8.25 9.28 0.26
N ASP A 165 -7.74 10.37 0.83
CA ASP A 165 -8.42 11.67 0.82
C ASP A 165 -8.33 12.37 -0.54
N ARG A 166 -7.44 11.89 -1.43
CA ARG A 166 -7.27 12.37 -2.81
C ARG A 166 -7.56 11.26 -3.82
N SER A 167 -7.79 11.62 -5.08
CA SER A 167 -7.94 10.61 -6.15
C SER A 167 -6.66 9.81 -6.31
N VAL A 168 -6.84 8.52 -6.58
CA VAL A 168 -5.77 7.54 -6.84
C VAL A 168 -5.83 6.99 -8.27
N GLU A 169 -6.63 7.61 -9.16
CA GLU A 169 -6.87 7.15 -10.54
C GLU A 169 -5.57 7.00 -11.34
N LYS A 170 -4.61 7.90 -11.12
CA LYS A 170 -3.33 7.95 -11.83
C LYS A 170 -2.18 7.24 -11.12
N ALA A 171 -2.45 6.62 -9.97
CA ALA A 171 -1.45 5.86 -9.24
C ALA A 171 -1.12 4.59 -10.03
N ASN A 172 0.17 4.34 -10.28
CA ASN A 172 0.61 3.12 -10.97
C ASN A 172 1.04 2.04 -9.98
N LYS A 173 1.38 2.44 -8.74
CA LYS A 173 1.84 1.53 -7.70
C LYS A 173 1.25 1.88 -6.35
N VAL A 174 1.10 0.85 -5.52
CA VAL A 174 0.93 0.94 -4.07
C VAL A 174 2.16 0.36 -3.40
N TYR A 175 2.75 1.12 -2.49
CA TYR A 175 3.76 0.66 -1.57
C TYR A 175 3.12 0.34 -0.22
N MET A 176 3.58 -0.74 0.38
CA MET A 176 3.17 -1.17 1.71
C MET A 176 4.39 -1.40 2.56
N ARG A 177 4.43 -0.88 3.78
CA ARG A 177 5.31 -1.40 4.84
C ARG A 177 4.47 -2.06 5.90
N PHE A 178 4.75 -3.33 6.20
CA PHE A 178 4.18 -4.01 7.35
C PHE A 178 5.23 -4.14 8.44
N TYR A 179 4.91 -3.61 9.61
CA TYR A 179 5.66 -3.82 10.83
C TYR A 179 5.22 -5.10 11.50
N TYR A 180 6.18 -5.96 11.82
CA TYR A 180 5.90 -7.19 12.54
C TYR A 180 5.26 -6.83 13.87
N HIS A 181 4.03 -7.31 14.09
CA HIS A 181 3.24 -6.94 15.25
C HIS A 181 2.96 -8.16 16.15
N GLU A 182 2.96 -7.85 17.44
CA GLU A 182 2.82 -8.71 18.61
C GLU A 182 1.69 -9.71 18.48
N ASP A 183 0.47 -9.25 18.24
CA ASP A 183 -0.69 -10.14 18.18
C ASP A 183 -0.74 -11.03 16.94
N LEU A 184 -0.14 -10.59 15.82
CA LEU A 184 -0.28 -11.29 14.54
C LEU A 184 0.75 -12.43 14.39
N LEU A 185 1.93 -12.24 15.00
CA LEU A 185 3.04 -13.19 14.95
C LEU A 185 3.38 -13.77 16.34
N ASN A 186 2.55 -13.49 17.36
CA ASN A 186 2.77 -13.86 18.75
C ASN A 186 4.14 -13.35 19.28
N LEU A 187 4.46 -12.08 19.00
CA LEU A 187 5.66 -11.40 19.48
C LEU A 187 5.45 -10.90 20.92
N PRO A 188 6.52 -10.78 21.73
CA PRO A 188 6.44 -10.11 23.03
C PRO A 188 5.93 -8.68 22.90
N LEU A 189 5.10 -8.24 23.86
CA LEU A 189 4.58 -6.87 23.90
C LEU A 189 5.72 -5.84 23.81
N GLY A 190 5.58 -4.84 22.95
CA GLY A 190 6.61 -3.87 22.58
C GLY A 190 7.45 -4.21 21.35
N THR A 191 7.32 -5.36 20.69
CA THR A 191 8.15 -5.72 19.51
C THR A 191 7.58 -5.10 18.23
N ARG A 192 8.30 -4.13 17.63
CA ARG A 192 7.86 -3.42 16.39
C ARG A 192 8.98 -3.11 15.39
N ALA A 193 10.16 -3.70 15.58
CA ALA A 193 11.36 -3.26 14.89
C ALA A 193 11.50 -3.79 13.46
N ASN A 194 11.11 -5.05 13.25
CA ASN A 194 11.22 -5.69 11.94
C ASN A 194 10.06 -5.28 11.04
N TYR A 195 10.34 -5.13 9.75
CA TYR A 195 9.34 -4.85 8.73
C TYR A 195 9.58 -5.64 7.46
N VAL A 196 8.54 -5.74 6.64
CA VAL A 196 8.63 -6.17 5.25
C VAL A 196 7.89 -5.17 4.39
N ASP A 197 8.48 -4.85 3.24
CA ASP A 197 7.88 -3.94 2.28
C ASP A 197 7.26 -4.70 1.09
N PHE A 198 6.29 -4.06 0.44
CA PHE A 198 5.75 -4.49 -0.83
C PHE A 198 5.76 -3.33 -1.83
N ASP A 199 6.11 -3.65 -3.07
CA ASP A 199 6.07 -2.79 -4.25
C ASP A 199 5.07 -3.40 -5.24
N LEU A 200 3.82 -2.94 -5.14
CA LEU A 200 2.67 -3.53 -5.81
C LEU A 200 2.24 -2.68 -7.00
N ASP A 201 2.34 -3.23 -8.20
CA ASP A 201 1.81 -2.64 -9.42
C ASP A 201 0.28 -2.66 -9.42
N ILE A 202 -0.33 -1.54 -9.81
CA ILE A 202 -1.77 -1.37 -9.98
C ILE A 202 -2.12 -1.71 -11.44
N THR A 203 -3.08 -2.59 -11.64
CA THR A 203 -3.71 -2.81 -12.95
C THR A 203 -4.97 -1.93 -13.06
N HIS A 204 -5.05 -1.11 -14.10
CA HIS A 204 -6.24 -0.33 -14.44
C HIS A 204 -7.19 -1.09 -15.37
#